data_AF-A0A7W0G7S3-F1
#
_entry.id   AF-A0A7W0G7S3-F1
#
_cell.length_a   1.000
_cell.length_b   1.000
_cell.length_c   1.000
_cell.angle_alpha   90.00
_cell.angle_beta   90.00
_cell.angle_gamma   90.00
#
_symmetry.space_group_name_H-M   'P 1'
#
loop_
_entity.id
_entity.type
_entity.pdbx_description
1 polymer ?
#
loop_
_entity_poly.entity_id
_entity_poly.type
_entity_poly.pdbx_seq_one_letter_code
_entity_poly.pdbx_strand_id
1 'polypeptide(L)' 'FTLEVDDVDAMCAELASRGVELLNGPIDRPWGIRTASFRDPGGHIWEIAK' A
#
# COMPACT_ATOMS: atom_id res chain seq x y z
N PHE A 1 -0.29 -9.89 3.81
CA PHE A 1 1.13 -9.85 4.18
C PHE A 1 1.58 -8.40 4.19
N THR A 2 2.48 -7.99 5.09
CA THR A 2 2.93 -6.59 5.18
C THR A 2 4.36 -6.48 4.68
N LEU A 3 4.60 -5.52 3.80
CA LEU A 3 5.90 -5.15 3.26
C LEU A 3 6.28 -3.78 3.82
N GLU A 4 7.46 -3.68 4.41
CA GLU A 4 7.99 -2.40 4.87
C GLU A 4 8.51 -1.59 3.68
N VAL A 5 8.20 -0.29 3.65
CA VAL A 5 8.63 0.62 2.57
C VAL A 5 9.13 1.93 3.16
N ASP A 6 10.05 2.58 2.45
CA ASP A 6 10.58 3.89 2.86
C ASP A 6 9.57 5.03 2.69
N ASP A 7 8.56 4.89 1.83
CA ASP A 7 7.53 5.90 1.64
C ASP A 7 6.27 5.27 1.04
N VAL A 8 5.20 5.25 1.84
CA VAL A 8 3.92 4.64 1.44
C VAL A 8 3.23 5.45 0.35
N ASP A 9 3.33 6.79 0.37
CA ASP A 9 2.71 7.63 -0.66
C ASP A 9 3.42 7.49 -2.00
N ALA A 10 4.76 7.49 -2.00
CA ALA A 10 5.54 7.30 -3.20
C ALA A 10 5.26 5.92 -3.84
N MET A 11 5.20 4.87 -3.03
CA MET A 11 4.84 3.53 -3.51
C MET A 11 3.41 3.47 -4.02
N CYS A 12 2.44 4.11 -3.36
CA CYS A 12 1.06 4.21 -3.86
C CYS A 12 0.99 4.89 -5.24
N ALA A 13 1.75 5.98 -5.43
CA ALA A 13 1.81 6.67 -6.72
C ALA A 13 2.43 5.79 -7.82
N GLU A 14 3.49 5.04 -7.50
CA GLU A 14 4.09 4.08 -8.42
C GLU A 14 3.11 2.96 -8.79
N LEU A 15 2.42 2.38 -7.81
CA LEU A 15 1.40 1.35 -8.01
C LEU A 15 0.27 1.87 -8.91
N ALA A 16 -0.26 3.07 -8.64
CA ALA A 16 -1.30 3.70 -9.45
C ALA A 16 -0.83 3.96 -10.89
N SER A 17 0.42 4.40 -11.08
CA SER A 17 1.00 4.61 -12.42
C SER A 17 1.09 3.33 -13.25
N ARG A 18 1.12 2.18 -12.57
CA ARG A 18 1.15 0.83 -13.16
C ARG A 18 -0.24 0.21 -13.29
N GLY A 19 -1.30 0.96 -12.97
CA GLY A 19 -2.69 0.49 -13.05
C GLY A 19 -3.10 -0.43 -11.91
N VAL A 20 -2.35 -0.45 -10.79
CA VAL A 20 -2.75 -1.20 -9.59
C VAL A 20 -3.77 -0.39 -8.81
N GLU A 21 -4.93 -0.99 -8.55
CA GLU A 21 -5.97 -0.40 -7.71
C GLU A 21 -5.68 -0.68 -6.22
N LEU A 22 -5.71 0.38 -5.42
CA LEU A 22 -5.59 0.27 -3.97
C LEU A 22 -6.92 -0.18 -3.37
N LEU A 23 -6.86 -1.14 -2.45
CA LEU A 23 -7.99 -1.57 -1.63
C LEU A 23 -8.24 -0.58 -0.47
N ASN A 24 -7.17 0.05 0.02
CA ASN A 24 -7.23 1.11 1.01
C ASN A 24 -5.98 2.00 0.95
N GLY A 25 -6.04 3.11 1.68
CA GLY A 25 -4.90 4.01 1.86
C GLY A 25 -4.49 4.75 0.59
N PRO A 26 -3.39 5.52 0.64
CA PRO A 26 -2.51 5.70 1.80
C PRO A 26 -3.20 6.42 2.97
N ILE A 27 -3.07 5.87 4.19
CA ILE A 27 -3.74 6.37 5.41
C ILE A 27 -2.84 6.24 6.64
N ASP A 28 -2.86 7.26 7.51
CA ASP A 28 -2.21 7.23 8.81
C ASP A 28 -3.09 6.50 9.83
N ARG A 29 -2.50 5.53 10.54
CA ARG A 29 -3.19 4.77 11.56
C ARG A 29 -3.02 5.43 12.94
N PRO A 30 -3.97 5.22 13.88
CA PRO A 30 -3.90 5.78 15.23
C PRO A 30 -2.63 5.42 16.03
N TRP A 31 -1.97 4.31 15.67
CA TRP A 31 -0.72 3.86 16.27
C TRP A 31 0.54 4.42 15.57
N GLY A 32 0.38 5.40 14.67
CA GLY A 32 1.48 6.19 14.09
C GLY A 32 2.10 5.63 12.80
N ILE A 33 1.59 4.51 12.28
CA ILE A 33 2.09 3.86 11.06
C ILE A 33 1.25 4.29 9.87
N ARG A 34 1.90 4.62 8.76
CA ARG A 34 1.22 4.89 7.49
C ARG A 34 1.07 3.60 6.72
N THR A 35 -0.11 3.33 6.15
CA THR A 35 -0.40 2.04 5.47
C THR A 35 -1.21 2.23 4.19
N ALA A 36 -1.01 1.33 3.23
CA ALA A 36 -1.90 1.11 2.10
C ALA A 36 -1.94 -0.37 1.73
N SER A 37 -2.96 -0.81 1.01
CA SER A 37 -3.06 -2.20 0.57
C SER A 37 -3.63 -2.31 -0.82
N PHE A 38 -3.27 -3.38 -1.51
CA PHE A 38 -3.68 -3.67 -2.89
C PHE A 38 -3.78 -5.17 -3.11
N ARG A 39 -4.40 -5.55 -4.23
CA ARG A 39 -4.51 -6.95 -4.66
C ARG A 39 -3.57 -7.20 -5.84
N ASP A 40 -2.79 -8.28 -5.78
CA ASP A 40 -1.99 -8.72 -6.92
C ASP A 40 -2.84 -9.52 -7.96
N PRO A 41 -2.32 -9.79 -9.16
CA PRO A 41 -3.06 -10.56 -10.17
C PRO A 41 -3.40 -12.01 -9.75
N GLY A 42 -2.70 -12.58 -8.77
CA GLY A 42 -2.99 -13.89 -8.19
C GLY A 42 -4.10 -13.85 -7.14
N GLY A 43 -4.61 -12.67 -6.79
CA GLY A 43 -5.65 -12.47 -5.79
C GLY A 43 -5.15 -12.26 -4.37
N HIS A 44 -3.83 -12.22 -4.14
CA HIS A 44 -3.29 -12.01 -2.80
C HIS A 44 -3.39 -10.54 -2.39
N ILE A 45 -3.62 -10.32 -1.10
CA ILE A 45 -3.67 -8.98 -0.50
C ILE A 45 -2.34 -8.67 0.16
N TRP A 46 -1.75 -7.58 -0.30
CA TRP A 46 -0.51 -7.01 0.20
C TRP A 46 -0.81 -5.70 0.90
N GLU A 47 -0.18 -5.49 2.04
CA GLU A 47 -0.13 -4.21 2.74
C GLU A 47 1.31 -3.67 2.65
N ILE A 48 1.44 -2.38 2.41
CA ILE A 48 2.70 -1.65 2.53
C ILE A 48 2.60 -0.72 3.75
N ALA A 49 3.67 -0.65 4.54
CA ALA A 49 3.68 0.12 5.77
C ALA A 49 5.02 0.81 6.02
N LYS A 50 4.96 1.96 6.73
CA LYS A 50 6.10 2.69 7.28
C LYS A 50 5.82 3.15 8.70
#